data_AF-A0A1I1V7N5-F1
#
_entry.id   AF-A0A1I1V7N5-F1
#
_cell.length_a   1.000
_cell.length_b   1.000
_cell.length_c   1.000
_cell.angle_alpha   90.00
_cell.angle_beta   90.00
_cell.angle_gamma   90.00
#
_symmetry.space_group_name_H-M   'P 1'
#
loop_
_entity.id
_entity.type
_entity.pdbx_description
1 polymer ?
#
loop_
_entity_poly.entity_id
_entity_poly.type
_entity_poly.pdbx_seq_one_letter_code
_entity_poly.pdbx_strand_id
1 'polypeptide(L)'
;MKNIIGTLILVDAIGIIRDYSIPTPLKKHENIPEIDLGHFPFNRKHVLMITQKKFVESGMGSPNLTINAYPGDEIRWWVENTNSQTNMDIKIKAIYPEKSHEQLWKTIFYTYPQEIQEIQNYHLMIPPYFSDLKQFWSANHVISKYRAVSKPSTILNKTHPIAYTIELQIIINQNHWQKKTQLCNLKMHSFINFRPSLEIISDNPETFKDQALIRSVNRDFLVSN
;
A
#
# COMPACT_ATOMS: atom_id res chain seq x y z
N MET A 1 11.75 -9.80 15.17
CA MET A 1 11.95 -10.22 13.76
C MET A 1 11.60 -9.06 12.84
N LYS A 2 12.43 -8.76 11.83
CA LYS A 2 12.14 -7.76 10.79
C LYS A 2 11.34 -8.41 9.66
N ASN A 3 10.08 -8.02 9.45
CA ASN A 3 9.32 -8.44 8.28
C ASN A 3 9.50 -7.47 7.12
N ILE A 4 9.29 -7.97 5.90
CA ILE A 4 9.13 -7.14 4.70
C ILE A 4 7.66 -7.22 4.27
N ILE A 5 6.95 -6.10 4.42
CA ILE A 5 5.54 -5.94 4.07
C ILE A 5 5.48 -5.33 2.68
N GLY A 6 5.17 -6.17 1.70
CA GLY A 6 5.05 -5.71 0.33
C GLY A 6 3.60 -5.37 -0.05
N THR A 7 3.40 -4.21 -0.67
CA THR A 7 2.11 -3.70 -1.13
C THR A 7 2.12 -3.47 -2.65
N LEU A 8 1.33 -4.26 -3.37
CA LEU A 8 1.05 -4.08 -4.81
C LEU A 8 -0.11 -3.11 -5.00
N ILE A 9 0.08 -2.16 -5.90
CA ILE A 9 -0.96 -1.26 -6.38
C ILE A 9 -1.28 -1.62 -7.83
N LEU A 10 -2.50 -2.08 -8.09
CA LEU A 10 -2.99 -2.37 -9.43
C LEU A 10 -3.86 -1.21 -9.90
N VAL A 11 -3.61 -0.67 -11.09
CA VAL A 11 -4.36 0.45 -11.64
C VAL A 11 -4.91 0.10 -13.02
N ASP A 12 -6.21 0.23 -13.20
CA ASP A 12 -6.91 0.21 -14.49
C ASP A 12 -6.81 1.59 -15.14
N ALA A 13 -5.70 1.81 -15.85
CA ALA A 13 -5.44 3.10 -16.49
C ALA A 13 -6.50 3.43 -17.55
N ILE A 14 -6.93 2.46 -18.36
CA ILE A 14 -7.95 2.68 -19.41
C ILE A 14 -9.27 3.14 -18.79
N GLY A 15 -9.73 2.43 -17.75
CA GLY A 15 -10.96 2.78 -17.08
C GLY A 15 -10.90 4.18 -16.48
N ILE A 16 -9.79 4.58 -15.87
CA ILE A 16 -9.61 5.94 -15.36
C ILE A 16 -9.67 6.97 -16.48
N ILE A 17 -8.90 6.79 -17.57
CA ILE A 17 -8.90 7.75 -18.68
C ILE A 17 -10.30 7.91 -19.26
N ARG A 18 -11.03 6.81 -19.46
CA ARG A 18 -12.39 6.81 -19.98
C ARG A 18 -13.37 7.48 -19.02
N ASP A 19 -13.40 7.05 -17.77
CA ASP A 19 -14.42 7.45 -16.81
C ASP A 19 -14.21 8.90 -16.32
N TYR A 20 -12.98 9.40 -16.35
CA TYR A 20 -12.64 10.80 -16.08
C TYR A 20 -12.54 11.68 -17.33
N SER A 21 -12.84 11.13 -18.51
CA SER A 21 -12.77 11.84 -19.80
C SER A 21 -11.44 12.58 -20.01
N ILE A 22 -10.32 11.96 -19.63
CA ILE A 22 -9.00 12.56 -19.77
C ILE A 22 -8.64 12.56 -21.26
N PRO A 23 -8.43 13.72 -21.89
CA PRO A 23 -8.08 13.78 -23.30
C PRO A 23 -6.69 13.17 -23.53
N THR A 24 -6.60 12.35 -24.58
CA THR A 24 -5.34 11.76 -25.03
C THR A 24 -5.13 12.11 -26.51
N PRO A 25 -3.98 12.69 -26.91
CA PRO A 25 -2.87 13.21 -26.10
C PRO A 25 -3.10 14.65 -25.58
N LEU A 26 -2.55 14.98 -24.40
CA LEU A 26 -2.53 16.35 -23.88
C LEU A 26 -1.60 17.25 -24.71
N LYS A 27 -1.99 18.50 -24.93
CA LYS A 27 -1.09 19.50 -25.55
C LYS A 27 0.02 19.89 -24.56
N LYS A 28 1.19 20.29 -25.06
CA LYS A 28 2.41 20.59 -24.28
C LYS A 28 2.23 21.68 -23.19
N HIS A 29 1.10 22.38 -23.18
CA HIS A 29 0.80 23.49 -22.27
C HIS A 29 -0.50 23.29 -21.47
N GLU A 30 -1.13 22.12 -21.55
CA GLU A 30 -2.30 21.81 -20.74
C GLU A 30 -1.89 21.40 -19.33
N ASN A 31 -2.63 21.88 -18.34
CA ASN A 31 -2.46 21.48 -16.95
C ASN A 31 -2.74 19.99 -16.82
N ILE A 32 -1.85 19.27 -16.16
CA ILE A 32 -1.98 17.84 -15.95
C ILE A 32 -3.08 17.59 -14.92
N PRO A 33 -4.16 16.86 -15.26
CA PRO A 33 -5.24 16.57 -14.33
C PRO A 33 -4.74 15.88 -13.06
N GLU A 34 -5.26 16.30 -11.91
CA GLU A 34 -5.10 15.61 -10.63
C GLU A 34 -6.43 14.97 -10.23
N ILE A 35 -6.41 13.67 -9.97
CA ILE A 35 -7.58 12.90 -9.53
C ILE A 35 -7.33 12.42 -8.11
N ASP A 36 -8.17 12.85 -7.17
CA ASP A 36 -8.17 12.33 -5.81
C ASP A 36 -9.08 11.09 -5.71
N LEU A 37 -8.47 9.95 -5.37
CA LEU A 37 -9.15 8.66 -5.27
C LEU A 37 -9.77 8.41 -3.88
N GLY A 38 -9.52 9.27 -2.88
CA GLY A 38 -9.92 9.06 -1.48
C GLY A 38 -11.40 9.29 -1.15
N HIS A 39 -12.16 9.94 -2.04
CA HIS A 39 -13.44 10.52 -1.63
C HIS A 39 -14.67 10.08 -2.44
N PHE A 40 -14.51 9.24 -3.47
CA PHE A 40 -15.66 8.84 -4.31
C PHE A 40 -15.89 7.32 -4.32
N PRO A 41 -17.14 6.85 -4.15
CA PRO A 41 -17.47 5.43 -4.17
C PRO A 41 -17.14 4.76 -5.52
N PHE A 42 -17.14 5.53 -6.61
CA PHE A 42 -16.79 5.07 -7.97
C PHE A 42 -15.30 4.75 -8.17
N ASN A 43 -14.42 5.21 -7.28
CA ASN A 43 -12.96 5.08 -7.44
C ASN A 43 -12.41 3.73 -7.01
N ARG A 44 -13.23 2.94 -6.30
CA ARG A 44 -12.86 1.60 -5.84
C ARG A 44 -12.70 0.59 -6.97
N LYS A 45 -13.21 0.87 -8.17
CA LYS A 45 -13.21 -0.06 -9.30
C LYS A 45 -11.91 -0.04 -10.13
N HIS A 46 -11.16 1.06 -10.08
CA HIS A 46 -9.98 1.22 -10.93
C HIS A 46 -8.66 1.00 -10.21
N VAL A 47 -8.63 1.08 -8.88
CA VAL A 47 -7.39 0.90 -8.13
C VAL A 47 -7.58 -0.10 -7.00
N LEU A 48 -6.71 -1.11 -6.98
CA LEU A 48 -6.71 -2.17 -5.99
C LEU A 48 -5.37 -2.21 -5.29
N MET A 49 -5.37 -2.18 -3.96
CA MET A 49 -4.17 -2.40 -3.16
C MET A 49 -4.20 -3.79 -2.51
N ILE A 50 -3.09 -4.51 -2.63
CA ILE A 50 -2.96 -5.92 -2.26
C ILE A 50 -1.67 -6.08 -1.44
N THR A 51 -1.76 -6.82 -0.33
CA THR A 51 -0.60 -7.27 0.46
C THR A 51 -0.83 -8.70 0.96
N GLN A 52 0.12 -9.24 1.73
CA GLN A 52 -0.03 -10.56 2.36
C GLN A 52 -1.13 -10.50 3.43
N LYS A 53 -2.06 -11.47 3.41
CA LYS A 53 -3.24 -11.51 4.30
C LYS A 53 -2.91 -11.29 5.78
N LYS A 54 -1.78 -11.79 6.27
CA LYS A 54 -1.34 -11.63 7.67
C LYS A 54 -1.05 -10.18 8.09
N PHE A 55 -0.83 -9.28 7.14
CA PHE A 55 -0.58 -7.85 7.39
C PHE A 55 -1.81 -6.99 7.11
N VAL A 56 -2.91 -7.55 6.63
CA VAL A 56 -4.13 -6.78 6.33
C VAL A 56 -4.91 -6.54 7.62
N GLU A 57 -5.22 -5.27 7.91
CA GLU A 57 -6.27 -4.93 8.87
C GLU A 57 -7.63 -4.86 8.16
N SER A 58 -7.70 -4.07 7.08
CA SER A 58 -8.94 -3.83 6.34
C SER A 58 -8.66 -3.29 4.93
N GLY A 59 -9.67 -3.31 4.06
CA GLY A 59 -9.62 -2.60 2.78
C GLY A 59 -8.74 -3.23 1.69
N MET A 60 -8.35 -4.51 1.82
CA MET A 60 -7.68 -5.25 0.74
C MET A 60 -8.56 -5.32 -0.51
N GLY A 61 -7.97 -5.09 -1.68
CA GLY A 61 -8.72 -4.97 -2.93
C GLY A 61 -9.43 -3.62 -3.08
N SER A 62 -8.98 -2.59 -2.38
CA SER A 62 -9.48 -1.22 -2.49
C SER A 62 -8.33 -0.21 -2.42
N PRO A 63 -8.53 1.08 -2.78
CA PRO A 63 -7.49 2.10 -2.64
C PRO A 63 -7.22 2.52 -1.18
N ASN A 64 -8.05 2.07 -0.24
CA ASN A 64 -7.98 2.44 1.18
C ASN A 64 -7.42 1.29 2.04
N LEU A 65 -6.44 0.55 1.51
CA LEU A 65 -5.82 -0.57 2.23
C LEU A 65 -5.19 -0.05 3.54
N THR A 66 -5.54 -0.73 4.64
CA THR A 66 -4.91 -0.52 5.94
C THR A 66 -4.09 -1.75 6.30
N ILE A 67 -2.80 -1.54 6.54
CA ILE A 67 -1.87 -2.61 6.91
C ILE A 67 -1.43 -2.51 8.37
N ASN A 68 -1.15 -3.66 9.00
CA ASN A 68 -0.52 -3.75 10.31
C ASN A 68 1.00 -3.89 10.15
N ALA A 69 1.75 -3.05 10.85
CA ALA A 69 3.20 -3.10 10.91
C ALA A 69 3.69 -2.97 12.36
N TYR A 70 4.90 -3.44 12.63
CA TYR A 70 5.53 -3.44 13.95
C TYR A 70 6.91 -2.78 13.89
N PRO A 71 7.47 -2.33 15.04
CA PRO A 71 8.86 -1.89 15.15
C PRO A 71 9.85 -2.84 14.48
N GLY A 72 10.66 -2.28 13.58
CA GLY A 72 11.66 -2.99 12.80
C GLY A 72 11.18 -3.54 11.45
N ASP A 73 9.88 -3.51 11.15
CA ASP A 73 9.35 -3.89 9.84
C ASP A 73 9.75 -2.90 8.74
N GLU A 74 9.86 -3.42 7.52
CA GLU A 74 10.09 -2.66 6.30
C GLU A 74 8.86 -2.74 5.39
N ILE A 75 8.41 -1.60 4.89
CA ILE A 75 7.27 -1.49 3.98
C ILE A 75 7.79 -1.18 2.58
N ARG A 76 7.31 -1.92 1.59
CA ARG A 76 7.67 -1.76 0.17
C ARG A 76 6.43 -1.57 -0.68
N TRP A 77 6.50 -0.66 -1.65
CA TRP A 77 5.42 -0.39 -2.59
C TRP A 77 5.90 -0.56 -4.02
N TRP A 78 5.01 -1.07 -4.86
CA TRP A 78 5.15 -1.16 -6.32
C TRP A 78 3.79 -0.95 -6.97
N VAL A 79 3.80 -0.57 -8.24
CA VAL A 79 2.60 -0.27 -9.01
C VAL A 79 2.66 -0.98 -10.35
N GLU A 80 1.51 -1.45 -10.82
CA GLU A 80 1.35 -2.11 -12.11
C GLU A 80 0.05 -1.67 -12.78
N ASN A 81 0.07 -1.65 -14.11
CA ASN A 81 -1.15 -1.55 -14.89
C ASN A 81 -1.87 -2.90 -14.87
N THR A 82 -3.18 -2.91 -14.66
CA THR A 82 -3.97 -4.15 -14.77
C THR A 82 -3.99 -4.71 -16.20
N ASN A 83 -3.73 -3.86 -17.20
CA ASN A 83 -3.67 -4.28 -18.60
C ASN A 83 -2.28 -4.03 -19.20
N SER A 84 -1.52 -5.12 -19.35
CA SER A 84 -0.17 -5.12 -19.91
C SER A 84 -0.12 -4.94 -21.44
N GLN A 85 -1.25 -5.03 -22.13
CA GLN A 85 -1.35 -4.87 -23.59
C GLN A 85 -1.61 -3.41 -24.00
N THR A 86 -1.49 -2.47 -23.07
CA THR A 86 -1.71 -1.05 -23.34
C THR A 86 -0.39 -0.33 -23.51
N ASN A 87 -0.41 0.79 -24.23
CA ASN A 87 0.71 1.73 -24.25
C ASN A 87 0.75 2.62 -23.00
N MET A 88 -0.03 2.31 -21.96
CA MET A 88 -0.07 3.06 -20.71
C MET A 88 0.79 2.38 -19.66
N ASP A 89 1.65 3.19 -19.04
CA ASP A 89 2.56 2.83 -17.96
C ASP A 89 2.14 3.62 -16.71
N ILE A 90 2.38 3.07 -15.52
CA ILE A 90 2.11 3.76 -14.26
C ILE A 90 3.39 3.74 -13.43
N LYS A 91 3.71 4.88 -12.84
CA LYS A 91 4.79 4.96 -11.85
C LYS A 91 4.30 5.59 -10.55
N ILE A 92 4.95 5.21 -9.46
CA ILE A 92 4.83 5.92 -8.19
C ILE A 92 5.68 7.19 -8.32
N LYS A 93 5.03 8.36 -8.27
CA LYS A 93 5.68 9.66 -8.30
C LYS A 93 6.25 10.03 -6.93
N ALA A 94 5.49 9.75 -5.87
CA ALA A 94 5.91 9.99 -4.50
C ALA A 94 5.05 9.19 -3.51
N ILE A 95 5.61 8.91 -2.33
CA ILE A 95 4.84 8.47 -1.16
C ILE A 95 5.32 9.31 0.01
N TYR A 96 4.38 9.90 0.73
CA TYR A 96 4.68 10.74 1.88
C TYR A 96 3.57 10.63 2.93
N PRO A 97 3.87 10.72 4.22
CA PRO A 97 2.84 10.82 5.25
C PRO A 97 2.04 12.10 5.07
N GLU A 98 0.78 12.07 5.49
CA GLU A 98 -0.01 13.29 5.58
C GLU A 98 0.62 14.28 6.57
N LYS A 99 0.40 15.58 6.36
CA LYS A 99 0.95 16.67 7.19
C LYS A 99 0.71 16.46 8.69
N SER A 100 -0.47 15.96 9.05
CA SER A 100 -0.88 15.65 10.43
C SER A 100 -0.04 14.53 11.07
N HIS A 101 0.61 13.68 10.28
CA HIS A 101 1.37 12.52 10.72
C HIS A 101 2.88 12.63 10.44
N GLU A 102 3.38 13.72 9.87
CA GLU A 102 4.80 13.88 9.52
C GLU A 102 5.74 13.68 10.73
N GLN A 103 5.41 14.27 11.87
CA GLN A 103 6.24 14.15 13.07
C GLN A 103 6.25 12.71 13.61
N LEU A 104 5.09 12.07 13.61
CA LEU A 104 4.95 10.67 14.02
C LEU A 104 5.74 9.74 13.09
N TRP A 105 5.71 10.01 11.77
CA TRP A 105 6.50 9.28 10.79
C TRP A 105 8.00 9.38 11.07
N LYS A 106 8.52 10.59 11.31
CA LYS A 106 9.94 10.81 11.65
C LYS A 106 10.36 10.08 12.93
N THR A 107 9.44 9.96 13.90
CA THR A 107 9.69 9.19 15.12
C THR A 107 9.82 7.70 14.81
N ILE A 108 8.91 7.14 14.02
CA ILE A 108 8.76 5.70 13.80
C ILE A 108 9.72 5.17 12.71
N PHE A 109 9.95 5.92 11.64
CA PHE A 109 10.72 5.48 10.48
C PHE A 109 12.08 6.18 10.39
N TYR A 110 13.09 5.48 9.86
CA TYR A 110 14.41 6.07 9.60
C TYR A 110 14.35 7.12 8.49
N THR A 111 13.50 6.88 7.48
CA THR A 111 13.40 7.71 6.28
C THR A 111 11.94 7.89 5.91
N TYR A 112 11.67 8.94 5.13
CA TYR A 112 10.49 8.95 4.28
C TYR A 112 10.59 7.82 3.24
N PRO A 113 9.46 7.41 2.64
CA PRO A 113 9.48 6.50 1.52
C PRO A 113 10.39 7.06 0.42
N GLN A 114 11.36 6.27 -0.01
CA GLN A 114 12.32 6.68 -1.04
C GLN A 114 12.41 5.63 -2.13
N GLU A 115 12.60 6.11 -3.36
CA GLU A 115 12.92 5.27 -4.50
C GLU A 115 14.30 4.64 -4.33
N ILE A 116 14.39 3.33 -4.54
CA ILE A 116 15.66 2.61 -4.59
C ILE A 116 15.93 2.22 -6.05
N GLN A 117 17.14 2.51 -6.51
CA GLN A 117 17.70 1.86 -7.69
C GLN A 117 18.09 0.42 -7.31
N GLU A 118 17.33 -0.58 -7.76
CA GLU A 118 17.80 -1.97 -7.63
C GLU A 118 18.94 -2.23 -8.62
N ILE A 119 20.07 -2.71 -8.10
CA ILE A 119 21.17 -3.22 -8.91
C ILE A 119 20.67 -4.51 -9.59
N GLN A 120 20.64 -4.52 -10.93
CA GLN A 120 20.07 -5.57 -11.79
C GLN A 120 20.86 -6.89 -11.79
N ASN A 121 21.12 -7.51 -10.63
CA ASN A 121 21.85 -8.78 -10.54
C ASN A 121 20.96 -9.94 -10.09
N TYR A 122 19.82 -10.16 -10.75
CA TYR A 122 19.05 -11.39 -10.58
C TYR A 122 18.70 -12.01 -11.92
N HIS A 123 19.13 -13.26 -12.13
CA HIS A 123 18.72 -14.10 -13.25
C HIS A 123 17.20 -14.31 -13.19
N LEU A 124 16.52 -13.73 -14.18
CA LEU A 124 15.07 -13.71 -14.33
C LEU A 124 14.58 -15.09 -14.78
N MET A 125 13.61 -15.67 -14.06
CA MET A 125 12.71 -16.69 -14.61
C MET A 125 11.26 -16.28 -14.36
N ILE A 126 10.42 -16.42 -15.39
CA ILE A 126 8.95 -16.41 -15.28
C ILE A 126 8.46 -17.82 -15.62
N PRO A 127 7.74 -18.51 -14.72
CA PRO A 127 7.01 -19.73 -15.08
C PRO A 127 5.49 -19.59 -14.88
N PRO A 128 4.67 -20.48 -15.49
CA PRO A 128 3.62 -20.03 -16.40
C PRO A 128 2.19 -20.07 -15.83
N TYR A 129 1.99 -20.47 -14.57
CA TYR A 129 0.64 -20.68 -14.00
C TYR A 129 0.64 -20.35 -12.51
N PHE A 130 0.22 -19.12 -12.17
CA PHE A 130 0.02 -18.66 -10.79
C PHE A 130 -0.87 -19.64 -10.00
N SER A 131 -0.26 -20.43 -9.09
CA SER A 131 -0.95 -21.35 -8.19
C SER A 131 -0.39 -21.40 -6.77
N ASP A 132 0.63 -20.59 -6.45
CA ASP A 132 1.23 -20.57 -5.12
C ASP A 132 1.30 -19.15 -4.53
N LEU A 133 0.49 -18.90 -3.50
CA LEU A 133 0.39 -17.62 -2.76
C LEU A 133 1.71 -17.18 -2.11
N LYS A 134 2.72 -18.07 -2.04
CA LYS A 134 4.07 -17.74 -1.56
C LYS A 134 4.98 -17.13 -2.64
N GLN A 135 4.55 -17.08 -3.90
CA GLN A 135 5.36 -16.65 -5.05
C GLN A 135 4.96 -15.27 -5.61
N PHE A 136 4.35 -14.39 -4.80
CA PHE A 136 3.99 -13.02 -5.20
C PHE A 136 5.21 -12.10 -5.51
N TRP A 137 6.41 -12.66 -5.62
CA TRP A 137 7.69 -11.95 -5.72
C TRP A 137 8.32 -11.96 -7.11
N SER A 138 7.56 -12.25 -8.17
CA SER A 138 8.01 -12.00 -9.55
C SER A 138 7.44 -10.66 -10.07
N ALA A 139 7.83 -9.56 -9.42
CA ALA A 139 7.73 -8.23 -10.02
C ALA A 139 8.84 -8.09 -11.07
N ASN A 140 8.63 -8.72 -12.23
CA ASN A 140 9.53 -8.57 -13.36
C ASN A 140 9.23 -7.24 -14.06
N HIS A 141 10.21 -6.34 -13.99
CA HIS A 141 10.31 -5.05 -14.69
C HIS A 141 9.64 -3.82 -14.07
N VAL A 142 9.85 -3.55 -12.78
CA VAL A 142 9.61 -2.20 -12.24
C VAL A 142 10.86 -1.62 -11.60
N ILE A 143 11.50 -0.71 -12.34
CA ILE A 143 12.37 0.32 -11.79
C ILE A 143 11.49 1.22 -10.92
N SER A 144 12.01 1.55 -9.73
CA SER A 144 11.42 2.33 -8.63
C SER A 144 10.65 1.52 -7.56
N LYS A 145 11.38 0.76 -6.73
CA LYS A 145 10.82 0.21 -5.48
C LYS A 145 10.90 1.26 -4.39
N TYR A 146 9.74 1.74 -3.93
CA TYR A 146 9.68 2.66 -2.79
C TYR A 146 9.75 1.86 -1.49
N ARG A 147 10.59 2.29 -0.53
CA ARG A 147 10.66 1.66 0.79
C ARG A 147 10.63 2.65 1.95
N ALA A 148 10.10 2.19 3.08
CA ALA A 148 10.30 2.82 4.38
C ALA A 148 10.65 1.74 5.41
N VAL A 149 11.66 2.01 6.24
CA VAL A 149 12.11 1.09 7.30
C VAL A 149 11.79 1.70 8.65
N SER A 150 11.00 1.00 9.47
CA SER A 150 10.71 1.42 10.83
C SER A 150 11.90 1.14 11.76
N LYS A 151 12.08 1.97 12.77
CA LYS A 151 13.17 1.83 13.74
C LYS A 151 12.84 0.68 14.70
N PRO A 152 13.73 -0.31 14.89
CA PRO A 152 13.50 -1.40 15.84
C PRO A 152 13.35 -0.92 17.29
N SER A 153 14.01 0.19 17.64
CA SER A 153 14.00 0.77 18.98
C SER A 153 12.77 1.64 19.28
N THR A 154 11.80 1.73 18.37
CA THR A 154 10.57 2.49 18.62
C THR A 154 9.73 1.78 19.68
N ILE A 155 9.56 2.41 20.83
CA ILE A 155 8.68 1.97 21.92
C ILE A 155 7.33 2.67 21.78
N LEU A 156 6.25 1.89 21.77
CA LEU A 156 4.88 2.40 21.66
C LEU A 156 4.01 1.78 22.73
N ASN A 157 3.15 2.61 23.31
CA ASN A 157 2.24 2.18 24.38
C ASN A 157 0.85 1.78 23.83
N LYS A 158 0.57 2.07 22.56
CA LYS A 158 -0.69 1.76 21.87
C LYS A 158 -0.47 1.67 20.37
N THR A 159 -1.46 1.18 19.65
CA THR A 159 -1.49 1.23 18.18
C THR A 159 -1.64 2.68 17.71
N HIS A 160 -0.85 3.06 16.71
CA HIS A 160 -0.92 4.37 16.09
C HIS A 160 -1.30 4.22 14.61
N PRO A 161 -2.47 4.72 14.17
CA PRO A 161 -2.76 4.86 12.76
C PRO A 161 -1.88 5.98 12.17
N ILE A 162 -1.28 5.72 11.03
CA ILE A 162 -0.41 6.65 10.31
C ILE A 162 -0.98 6.80 8.91
N ALA A 163 -1.61 7.94 8.64
CA ALA A 163 -2.13 8.26 7.31
C ALA A 163 -0.98 8.66 6.38
N TYR A 164 -1.04 8.18 5.13
CA TYR A 164 -0.08 8.52 4.10
C TYR A 164 -0.72 8.59 2.72
N THR A 165 -0.13 9.41 1.86
CA THR A 165 -0.58 9.63 0.50
C THR A 165 0.38 8.95 -0.48
N ILE A 166 -0.19 8.28 -1.48
CA ILE A 166 0.54 7.75 -2.64
C ILE A 166 0.15 8.59 -3.86
N GLU A 167 1.14 9.22 -4.48
CA GLU A 167 0.98 9.87 -5.78
C GLU A 167 1.40 8.92 -6.90
N LEU A 168 0.47 8.59 -7.79
CA LEU A 168 0.71 7.82 -9.00
C LEU A 168 0.64 8.73 -10.22
N GLN A 169 1.37 8.35 -11.26
CA GLN A 169 1.38 9.06 -12.53
C GLN A 169 1.07 8.07 -13.65
N ILE A 170 -0.01 8.32 -14.40
CA ILE A 170 -0.30 7.59 -15.64
C ILE A 170 0.48 8.24 -16.78
N ILE A 171 1.19 7.42 -17.55
CA ILE A 171 2.05 7.82 -18.65
C ILE A 171 1.62 7.06 -19.90
N ILE A 172 1.55 7.74 -21.04
CA ILE A 172 1.37 7.09 -22.34
C ILE A 172 2.71 7.03 -23.08
N ASN A 173 3.05 5.84 -23.57
CA ASN A 173 4.18 5.58 -24.44
C ASN A 173 3.72 5.72 -25.89
N GLN A 174 3.94 6.90 -26.48
CA GLN A 174 3.45 7.18 -27.84
C GLN A 174 4.27 6.45 -28.92
N ASN A 175 5.52 6.08 -28.62
CA ASN A 175 6.40 5.26 -29.45
C ASN A 175 7.38 4.52 -28.54
N HIS A 176 7.80 3.30 -28.90
CA HIS A 176 8.68 2.44 -28.10
C HIS A 176 10.00 3.09 -27.64
N TRP A 177 10.42 4.24 -28.19
CA TRP A 177 11.76 4.79 -27.98
C TRP A 177 11.86 6.27 -27.54
N GLN A 178 10.85 7.15 -27.63
CA GLN A 178 11.16 8.60 -27.49
C GLN A 178 10.18 9.54 -26.79
N LYS A 179 8.91 9.18 -26.47
CA LYS A 179 8.04 10.15 -25.78
C LYS A 179 7.08 9.50 -24.78
N LYS A 180 7.48 9.56 -23.52
CA LYS A 180 6.61 9.34 -22.36
C LYS A 180 5.84 10.63 -22.09
N THR A 181 4.53 10.64 -22.33
CA THR A 181 3.68 11.79 -22.04
C THR A 181 2.86 11.50 -20.79
N GLN A 182 2.91 12.39 -19.81
CA GLN A 182 2.07 12.29 -18.62
C GLN A 182 0.61 12.58 -19.00
N LEU A 183 -0.31 11.73 -18.54
CA LEU A 183 -1.75 11.90 -18.77
C LEU A 183 -2.46 12.49 -17.56
N CYS A 184 -2.18 11.99 -16.36
CA CYS A 184 -2.77 12.49 -15.13
C CYS A 184 -1.97 12.05 -13.92
N ASN A 185 -2.23 12.69 -12.78
CA ASN A 185 -1.81 12.25 -11.46
C ASN A 185 -2.99 11.68 -10.70
N LEU A 186 -2.76 10.59 -9.96
CA LEU A 186 -3.72 10.02 -9.03
C LEU A 186 -3.19 10.19 -7.61
N LYS A 187 -4.05 10.60 -6.68
CA LYS A 187 -3.74 10.66 -5.25
C LYS A 187 -4.57 9.63 -4.52
N MET A 188 -3.91 8.73 -3.79
CA MET A 188 -4.55 7.75 -2.93
C MET A 188 -4.19 8.02 -1.48
N HIS A 189 -5.12 7.76 -0.58
CA HIS A 189 -4.95 7.95 0.85
C HIS A 189 -5.08 6.60 1.55
N SER A 190 -4.06 6.21 2.29
CA SER A 190 -3.93 4.88 2.89
C SER A 190 -3.44 4.98 4.33
N PHE A 191 -3.53 3.88 5.08
CA PHE A 191 -3.20 3.86 6.49
C PHE A 191 -2.24 2.72 6.85
N ILE A 192 -1.30 3.00 7.73
CA ILE A 192 -0.51 1.99 8.45
C ILE A 192 -0.94 2.02 9.90
N ASN A 193 -1.48 0.91 10.40
CA ASN A 193 -1.67 0.69 11.83
C ASN A 193 -0.38 0.15 12.41
N PHE A 194 0.40 1.05 13.00
CA PHE A 194 1.68 0.72 13.60
C PHE A 194 1.47 0.28 15.05
N ARG A 195 1.66 -1.01 15.30
CA ARG A 195 1.31 -1.69 16.56
C ARG A 195 2.49 -1.69 17.54
N PRO A 196 2.24 -1.75 18.86
CA PRO A 196 3.31 -1.93 19.84
C PRO A 196 4.04 -3.25 19.62
N SER A 197 5.31 -3.32 20.01
CA SER A 197 6.06 -4.58 19.99
C SER A 197 5.40 -5.63 20.88
N LEU A 198 5.32 -6.86 20.40
CA LEU A 198 4.71 -7.98 21.13
C LEU A 198 5.40 -8.25 22.48
N GLU A 199 6.67 -7.86 22.63
CA GLU A 199 7.46 -7.97 23.86
C GLU A 199 6.95 -7.08 25.00
N ILE A 200 6.15 -6.04 24.73
CA ILE A 200 5.61 -5.14 25.76
C ILE A 200 4.31 -5.68 26.38
N ILE A 201 3.73 -6.75 25.83
CA ILE A 201 2.43 -7.29 26.30
C ILE A 201 2.61 -8.28 27.49
N SER A 202 3.83 -8.67 27.88
CA SER A 202 4.02 -9.77 28.84
C SER A 202 4.36 -9.41 30.29
N ASP A 203 4.48 -8.15 30.69
CA ASP A 203 5.05 -7.83 32.02
C ASP A 203 4.05 -7.29 33.06
N ASN A 204 2.76 -7.61 32.91
CA ASN A 204 1.80 -7.43 34.00
C ASN A 204 0.88 -8.65 34.19
N PRO A 205 1.30 -9.65 34.99
CA PRO A 205 0.49 -10.84 35.28
C PRO A 205 -0.76 -10.53 36.13
N GLU A 206 -0.92 -9.31 36.66
CA GLU A 206 -2.04 -8.98 37.55
C GLU A 206 -3.33 -8.54 36.84
N THR A 207 -3.28 -8.15 35.56
CA THR A 207 -4.49 -7.71 34.83
C THR A 207 -5.25 -8.84 34.09
N PHE A 208 -4.72 -10.07 34.08
CA PHE A 208 -5.37 -11.20 33.39
C PHE A 208 -6.48 -11.90 34.20
N LYS A 209 -6.56 -11.66 35.51
CA LYS A 209 -7.62 -12.30 36.33
C LYS A 209 -9.00 -11.67 36.15
N ASP A 210 -9.09 -10.39 35.80
CA ASP A 210 -10.39 -9.71 35.68
C ASP A 210 -11.01 -9.75 34.27
N GLN A 211 -10.24 -10.08 33.22
CA GLN A 211 -10.78 -10.20 31.86
C GLN A 211 -11.14 -11.64 31.44
N ALA A 212 -10.59 -12.64 32.14
CA ALA A 212 -10.98 -14.04 31.92
C ALA A 212 -12.36 -14.38 32.52
N LEU A 213 -12.83 -13.60 33.51
CA LEU A 213 -14.14 -13.82 34.15
C LEU A 213 -15.33 -13.29 33.35
N ILE A 214 -15.11 -12.39 32.38
CA ILE A 214 -16.18 -11.78 31.57
C ILE A 214 -16.49 -12.61 30.31
N ARG A 215 -15.66 -13.61 29.96
CA ARG A 215 -15.87 -14.48 28.78
C ARG A 215 -16.47 -15.86 29.08
N SER A 216 -16.76 -16.21 30.33
CA SER A 216 -17.37 -17.50 30.69
C SER A 216 -18.85 -17.43 31.08
N VAL A 217 -19.45 -16.24 31.24
CA VAL A 217 -20.89 -16.08 31.52
C VAL A 217 -21.62 -15.63 30.25
N ASN A 218 -21.66 -16.51 29.24
CA ASN A 218 -22.65 -16.44 28.16
C ASN A 218 -22.79 -17.78 27.42
N ARG A 219 -22.66 -18.87 28.18
CA ARG A 219 -23.17 -20.19 27.81
C ARG A 219 -24.27 -20.53 28.79
N ASP A 220 -25.45 -19.98 28.55
CA ASP A 220 -26.76 -20.50 28.98
C ASP A 220 -27.84 -19.66 28.29
N PHE A 221 -27.98 -19.85 26.97
CA PHE A 221 -29.27 -19.56 26.32
C PHE A 221 -30.09 -20.85 26.39
N LEU A 222 -30.91 -20.88 27.44
CA LEU A 222 -31.93 -21.87 27.70
C LEU A 222 -32.93 -21.95 26.54
N VAL A 223 -33.27 -23.20 26.24
CA VAL A 223 -34.49 -23.63 25.56
C VAL A 223 -35.71 -23.25 26.41
N SER A 224 -36.72 -22.61 25.81
CA SER A 224 -38.16 -22.97 25.90
C SER A 224 -39.07 -21.88 25.32
N ASN A 225 -39.86 -22.23 24.30
CA ASN A 225 -41.29 -22.52 24.42
C ASN A 225 -41.70 -23.47 23.29
#